data_AF-A0A0A1TR89-F1
#
_entry.id   AF-A0A0A1TR89-F1
#
_cell.length_a   1.000
_cell.length_b   1.000
_cell.length_c   1.000
_cell.angle_alpha   90.00
_cell.angle_beta   90.00
_cell.angle_gamma   90.00
#
_symmetry.space_group_name_H-M   'P 1'
#
loop_
_entity.id
_entity.type
_entity.pdbx_description
1 polymer ?
#
loop_
_entity_poly.entity_id
_entity_poly.type
_entity_poly.pdbx_seq_one_letter_code
_entity_poly.pdbx_strand_id
1 'polypeptide(L)'
;MTDYIEVGLSWLLSSSKAHDAKGFIKLPVFAGHPQATFTVTSPDCGAEGSTMGPEYMFGGEGKFPELDWSDAVASVPEVKEWLLVSEDPDAPLPTPICHGIYMGIPKDKTSVVHTDFTGVEDNLLQGGFRYGENRRGTVYIPPRPLLNHGTHRYLYFVIALSEPLSEELKATKASRKEVAAAIEGKVLGWGSWMGQCERKWK
;
A
#
# COMPACT_ATOMS: atom_id res chain seq x y z
N MET A 1 24.87 -8.45 -18.24
CA MET A 1 24.16 -9.63 -18.76
C MET A 1 22.74 -9.74 -18.19
N THR A 2 22.56 -9.50 -16.88
CA THR A 2 21.24 -9.44 -16.22
C THR A 2 20.30 -8.36 -16.75
N ASP A 3 20.79 -7.15 -17.04
CA ASP A 3 19.92 -6.06 -17.54
C ASP A 3 19.33 -6.37 -18.93
N TYR A 4 20.10 -7.03 -19.80
CA TYR A 4 19.61 -7.48 -21.11
C TYR A 4 18.48 -8.51 -20.97
N ILE A 5 18.60 -9.42 -20.00
CA ILE A 5 17.55 -10.41 -19.68
C ILE A 5 16.32 -9.71 -19.10
N GLU A 6 16.50 -8.78 -18.16
CA GLU A 6 15.41 -8.00 -17.55
C GLU A 6 14.63 -7.19 -18.60
N VAL A 7 15.34 -6.54 -19.52
CA VAL A 7 14.71 -5.76 -20.60
C VAL A 7 14.04 -6.67 -21.63
N GLY A 8 14.63 -7.82 -21.95
CA GLY A 8 13.96 -8.82 -22.78
C GLY A 8 12.64 -9.30 -22.18
N LEU A 9 12.62 -9.60 -20.88
CA LEU A 9 11.40 -9.96 -20.15
C LEU A 9 10.39 -8.82 -20.11
N SER A 10 10.86 -7.59 -19.91
CA SER A 10 10.03 -6.40 -19.88
C SER A 10 9.26 -6.18 -21.19
N TRP A 11 9.90 -6.39 -22.33
CA TRP A 11 9.24 -6.29 -23.63
C TRP A 11 8.16 -7.35 -23.80
N LEU A 12 8.47 -8.60 -23.44
CA LEU A 12 7.53 -9.72 -23.48
C LEU A 12 6.31 -9.49 -22.57
N LEU A 13 6.50 -8.80 -21.46
CA LEU A 13 5.48 -8.59 -20.43
C LEU A 13 4.81 -7.21 -20.48
N SER A 14 5.18 -6.35 -21.43
CA SER A 14 4.71 -4.96 -21.53
C SER A 14 3.18 -4.75 -21.57
N SER A 15 2.42 -5.78 -21.97
CA SER A 15 0.96 -5.79 -21.94
C SER A 15 0.35 -6.35 -20.65
N SER A 16 1.16 -6.98 -19.78
CA SER A 16 0.75 -7.53 -18.49
C SER A 16 0.82 -6.45 -17.42
N LYS A 17 -0.25 -5.66 -17.33
CA LYS A 17 -0.43 -4.56 -16.35
C LYS A 17 -1.93 -4.30 -16.12
N ALA A 18 -2.25 -3.29 -15.33
CA ALA A 18 -3.63 -2.85 -15.07
C ALA A 18 -4.53 -3.94 -14.48
N HIS A 19 -4.03 -4.64 -13.44
CA HIS A 19 -4.78 -5.67 -12.72
C HIS A 19 -5.73 -5.09 -11.65
N ASP A 20 -6.24 -3.87 -11.86
CA ASP A 20 -7.11 -3.10 -10.94
C ASP A 20 -8.32 -3.90 -10.45
N ALA A 21 -8.91 -4.73 -11.32
CA ALA A 21 -10.05 -5.57 -10.99
C ALA A 21 -9.77 -6.58 -9.86
N LYS A 22 -8.50 -6.84 -9.54
CA LYS A 22 -8.05 -7.75 -8.47
C LYS A 22 -7.44 -7.00 -7.28
N GLY A 23 -7.48 -5.66 -7.28
CA GLY A 23 -6.97 -4.82 -6.19
C GLY A 23 -7.70 -5.03 -4.87
N PHE A 24 -7.07 -4.63 -3.76
CA PHE A 24 -7.59 -4.87 -2.41
C PHE A 24 -8.98 -4.26 -2.22
N ILE A 25 -9.18 -3.02 -2.69
CA ILE A 25 -10.45 -2.29 -2.62
C ILE A 25 -11.54 -2.83 -3.56
N LYS A 26 -11.25 -3.82 -4.39
CA LYS A 26 -12.25 -4.52 -5.24
C LYS A 26 -12.78 -5.80 -4.60
N LEU A 27 -12.29 -6.17 -3.41
CA LEU A 27 -12.78 -7.34 -2.69
C LEU A 27 -14.23 -7.13 -2.22
N PRO A 28 -15.03 -8.20 -2.07
CA PRO A 28 -16.44 -8.10 -1.67
C PRO A 28 -16.69 -7.35 -0.36
N VAL A 29 -15.73 -7.33 0.56
CA VAL A 29 -15.80 -6.58 1.83
C VAL A 29 -15.97 -5.07 1.65
N PHE A 30 -15.65 -4.54 0.47
CA PHE A 30 -15.84 -3.13 0.10
C PHE A 30 -17.16 -2.86 -0.66
N ALA A 31 -18.05 -3.84 -0.81
CA ALA A 31 -19.29 -3.66 -1.58
C ALA A 31 -20.18 -2.52 -1.07
N GLY A 32 -20.15 -2.23 0.24
CA GLY A 32 -20.84 -1.08 0.85
C GLY A 32 -20.18 0.28 0.57
N HIS A 33 -18.92 0.29 0.12
CA HIS A 33 -18.11 1.47 -0.16
C HIS A 33 -17.40 1.34 -1.52
N PRO A 34 -18.14 1.35 -2.65
CA PRO A 34 -17.58 1.09 -3.98
C PRO A 34 -16.64 2.20 -4.49
N GLN A 35 -16.68 3.38 -3.87
CA GLN A 35 -15.85 4.55 -4.19
C GLN A 35 -15.15 5.05 -2.92
N ALA A 36 -14.09 5.84 -3.10
CA ALA A 36 -13.38 6.47 -1.99
C ALA A 36 -14.32 7.44 -1.24
N THR A 37 -14.32 7.33 0.08
CA THR A 37 -15.14 8.12 1.01
C THR A 37 -14.41 9.38 1.49
N PHE A 38 -13.08 9.37 1.49
CA PHE A 38 -12.24 10.49 1.91
C PHE A 38 -10.95 10.58 1.10
N THR A 39 -10.30 11.72 1.17
CA THR A 39 -9.06 12.00 0.47
C THR A 39 -7.85 11.51 1.27
N VAL A 40 -6.86 10.96 0.58
CA VAL A 40 -5.52 10.72 1.11
C VAL A 40 -4.56 11.52 0.24
N THR A 41 -3.61 12.20 0.85
CA THR A 41 -2.59 13.00 0.15
C THR A 41 -1.20 12.54 0.56
N SER A 42 -0.19 12.88 -0.25
CA SER A 42 1.22 12.66 0.08
C SER A 42 1.99 13.98 0.01
N PRO A 43 2.25 14.63 1.15
CA PRO A 43 2.92 15.93 1.18
C PRO A 43 4.34 15.92 0.57
N ASP A 44 5.06 14.81 0.72
CA ASP A 44 6.45 14.68 0.28
C ASP A 44 6.58 14.23 -1.19
N CYS A 45 5.64 13.42 -1.69
CA CYS A 45 5.62 12.95 -3.08
C CYS A 45 4.79 13.83 -4.02
N GLY A 46 3.84 14.62 -3.48
CA GLY A 46 3.00 15.54 -4.23
C GLY A 46 1.57 15.03 -4.50
N ALA A 47 0.91 15.66 -5.46
CA ALA A 47 -0.48 15.37 -5.83
C ALA A 47 -0.67 13.94 -6.36
N GLU A 48 -1.92 13.49 -6.42
CA GLU A 48 -2.30 12.20 -7.03
C GLU A 48 -1.66 12.02 -8.41
N GLY A 49 -0.98 10.89 -8.62
CA GLY A 49 -0.27 10.58 -9.85
C GLY A 49 1.10 11.26 -9.98
N SER A 50 1.67 11.79 -8.91
CA SER A 50 3.03 12.34 -8.96
C SER A 50 4.09 11.25 -9.15
N THR A 51 5.18 11.59 -9.85
CA THR A 51 6.33 10.69 -9.98
C THR A 51 7.12 10.68 -8.69
N MET A 52 7.24 9.51 -8.05
CA MET A 52 8.00 9.35 -6.82
C MET A 52 9.51 9.41 -7.12
N GLY A 53 10.25 10.10 -6.25
CA GLY A 53 11.70 10.26 -6.36
C GLY A 53 12.49 8.96 -6.17
N PRO A 54 13.78 8.92 -6.59
CA PRO A 54 14.65 7.75 -6.42
C PRO A 54 14.77 7.25 -4.98
N GLU A 55 14.66 8.13 -3.99
CA GLU A 55 14.72 7.83 -2.56
C GLU A 55 13.59 6.90 -2.10
N TYR A 56 12.44 6.90 -2.78
CA TYR A 56 11.34 5.97 -2.51
C TYR A 56 11.49 4.64 -3.24
N MET A 57 12.33 4.57 -4.27
CA MET A 57 12.50 3.40 -5.11
C MET A 57 13.54 2.42 -4.57
N PHE A 58 13.46 1.17 -5.04
CA PHE A 58 14.54 0.21 -4.85
C PHE A 58 15.83 0.72 -5.51
N GLY A 59 16.92 0.72 -4.75
CA GLY A 59 18.22 1.25 -5.17
C GLY A 59 18.53 2.63 -4.60
N GLY A 60 17.50 3.36 -4.15
CA GLY A 60 17.63 4.47 -3.21
C GLY A 60 17.45 3.99 -1.76
N GLU A 61 16.92 4.87 -0.91
CA GLU A 61 16.63 4.57 0.50
C GLU A 61 15.44 3.59 0.68
N GLY A 62 14.55 3.51 -0.31
CA GLY A 62 13.33 2.71 -0.22
C GLY A 62 12.33 3.28 0.79
N LYS A 63 12.26 4.61 0.89
CA LYS A 63 11.37 5.34 1.79
C LYS A 63 9.91 4.98 1.54
N PHE A 64 9.15 4.89 2.62
CA PHE A 64 7.70 4.86 2.55
C PHE A 64 7.21 6.32 2.42
N PRO A 65 6.30 6.63 1.47
CA PRO A 65 5.83 7.99 1.28
C PRO A 65 5.06 8.50 2.49
N GLU A 66 5.18 9.79 2.79
CA GLU A 66 4.30 10.42 3.77
C GLU A 66 2.86 10.35 3.25
N LEU A 67 1.93 9.99 4.14
CA LEU A 67 0.50 9.97 3.81
C LEU A 67 -0.26 10.74 4.87
N ASP A 68 -1.19 11.59 4.44
CA ASP A 68 -2.11 12.34 5.30
C ASP A 68 -3.56 12.10 4.87
N TRP A 69 -4.41 11.80 5.85
CA TRP A 69 -5.86 11.63 5.69
C TRP A 69 -6.61 12.34 6.83
N SER A 70 -6.08 13.47 7.29
CA SER A 70 -6.69 14.28 8.36
C SER A 70 -8.16 14.66 8.07
N ASP A 71 -8.48 14.92 6.79
CA ASP A 71 -9.84 15.20 6.32
C ASP A 71 -10.83 14.03 6.54
N ALA A 72 -10.34 12.79 6.70
CA ALA A 72 -11.18 11.62 6.89
C ALA A 72 -12.01 11.68 8.17
N VAL A 73 -11.53 12.36 9.22
CA VAL A 73 -12.23 12.44 10.51
C VAL A 73 -13.62 13.07 10.38
N ALA A 74 -13.78 14.01 9.43
CA ALA A 74 -15.08 14.61 9.15
C ALA A 74 -16.03 13.65 8.41
N SER A 75 -15.50 12.76 7.57
CA SER A 75 -16.27 11.84 6.74
C SER A 75 -16.65 10.54 7.46
N VAL A 76 -15.82 10.07 8.39
CA VAL A 76 -16.00 8.78 9.10
C VAL A 76 -15.72 8.92 10.61
N PRO A 77 -16.60 9.60 11.37
CA PRO A 77 -16.32 9.95 12.78
C PRO A 77 -16.27 8.74 13.74
N GLU A 78 -16.77 7.58 13.32
CA GLU A 78 -16.88 6.38 14.17
C GLU A 78 -15.66 5.45 14.11
N VAL A 79 -14.58 5.86 13.42
CA VAL A 79 -13.37 5.04 13.27
C VAL A 79 -12.80 4.63 14.63
N LYS A 80 -12.51 3.34 14.77
CA LYS A 80 -11.80 2.76 15.93
C LYS A 80 -10.36 2.39 15.62
N GLU A 81 -10.06 2.06 14.36
CA GLU A 81 -8.74 1.67 13.90
C GLU A 81 -8.60 1.98 12.40
N TRP A 82 -7.40 2.37 11.97
CA TRP A 82 -7.08 2.49 10.55
C TRP A 82 -6.28 1.26 10.09
N LEU A 83 -6.50 0.87 8.83
CA LEU A 83 -5.72 -0.13 8.11
C LEU A 83 -5.08 0.55 6.90
N LEU A 84 -3.79 0.31 6.67
CA LEU A 84 -3.08 0.82 5.49
C LEU A 84 -2.57 -0.36 4.66
N VAL A 85 -2.85 -0.34 3.35
CA VAL A 85 -2.41 -1.38 2.40
C VAL A 85 -1.80 -0.71 1.18
N SER A 86 -0.65 -1.18 0.72
CA SER A 86 -0.02 -0.69 -0.52
C SER A 86 0.09 -1.79 -1.57
N GLU A 87 -0.26 -1.48 -2.82
CA GLU A 87 -0.25 -2.42 -3.94
C GLU A 87 0.30 -1.83 -5.25
N ASP A 88 0.88 -2.69 -6.08
CA ASP A 88 1.27 -2.42 -7.48
C ASP A 88 0.41 -3.30 -8.42
N PRO A 89 -0.61 -2.75 -9.10
CA PRO A 89 -1.44 -3.47 -10.06
C PRO A 89 -0.79 -3.63 -11.45
N ASP A 90 0.33 -2.97 -11.69
CA ASP A 90 1.01 -2.94 -12.99
C ASP A 90 2.25 -3.87 -13.04
N ALA A 91 2.59 -4.48 -11.90
CA ALA A 91 3.51 -5.60 -11.85
C ALA A 91 3.06 -6.71 -12.82
N PRO A 92 3.98 -7.30 -13.60
CA PRO A 92 3.64 -8.31 -14.60
C PRO A 92 3.42 -9.69 -13.96
N LEU A 93 2.43 -9.76 -13.08
CA LEU A 93 2.01 -10.94 -12.34
C LEU A 93 0.48 -11.01 -12.35
N PRO A 94 -0.14 -12.21 -12.23
CA PRO A 94 -1.58 -12.36 -12.40
C PRO A 94 -2.46 -11.56 -11.43
N THR A 95 -1.89 -11.06 -10.33
CA THR A 95 -2.56 -10.27 -9.29
C THR A 95 -1.67 -9.10 -8.88
N PRO A 96 -2.26 -7.98 -8.42
CA PRO A 96 -1.50 -6.88 -7.83
C PRO A 96 -0.54 -7.37 -6.76
N ILE A 97 0.66 -6.80 -6.74
CA ILE A 97 1.65 -7.12 -5.73
C ILE A 97 1.37 -6.29 -4.50
N CYS A 98 1.21 -6.94 -3.35
CA CYS A 98 1.14 -6.25 -2.08
C CYS A 98 2.55 -5.82 -1.65
N HIS A 99 2.76 -4.51 -1.51
CA HIS A 99 4.01 -3.91 -1.08
C HIS A 99 4.11 -3.80 0.45
N GLY A 100 2.98 -3.68 1.14
CA GLY A 100 2.92 -3.58 2.61
C GLY A 100 1.49 -3.59 3.12
N ILE A 101 1.32 -4.06 4.35
CA ILE A 101 0.05 -4.12 5.09
C ILE A 101 0.37 -3.65 6.50
N TYR A 102 -0.43 -2.72 7.04
CA TYR A 102 -0.19 -2.14 8.36
C TYR A 102 -1.50 -2.07 9.14
N MET A 103 -1.55 -2.84 10.22
CA MET A 103 -2.72 -3.08 11.06
C MET A 103 -2.54 -2.40 12.42
N GLY A 104 -3.63 -2.04 13.08
CA GLY A 104 -3.55 -1.45 14.41
C GLY A 104 -3.16 0.02 14.43
N ILE A 105 -3.34 0.76 13.33
CA ILE A 105 -3.07 2.20 13.33
C ILE A 105 -4.14 2.88 14.21
N PRO A 106 -3.77 3.60 15.28
CA PRO A 106 -4.74 4.18 16.21
C PRO A 106 -5.68 5.16 15.52
N LYS A 107 -6.95 5.23 15.95
CA LYS A 107 -7.96 6.15 15.38
C LYS A 107 -7.51 7.61 15.30
N ASP A 108 -6.72 8.07 16.28
CA ASP A 108 -6.26 9.46 16.38
C ASP A 108 -5.01 9.74 15.52
N LYS A 109 -4.41 8.72 14.90
CA LYS A 109 -3.29 8.86 13.96
C LYS A 109 -3.84 8.99 12.54
N THR A 110 -3.83 10.22 12.01
CA THR A 110 -4.36 10.56 10.68
C THR A 110 -3.28 10.87 9.65
N SER A 111 -2.03 10.57 9.97
CA SER A 111 -0.91 10.66 9.05
C SER A 111 0.20 9.67 9.44
N VAL A 112 1.03 9.30 8.47
CA VAL A 112 2.24 8.49 8.67
C VAL A 112 3.41 9.08 7.90
N VAL A 113 4.60 8.96 8.48
CA VAL A 113 5.88 9.37 7.87
C VAL A 113 6.83 8.19 7.77
N HIS A 114 7.89 8.29 6.97
CA HIS A 114 8.84 7.18 6.79
C HIS A 114 9.36 6.57 8.11
N THR A 115 9.67 7.39 9.11
CA THR A 115 10.20 6.93 10.41
C THR A 115 9.22 6.04 11.18
N ASP A 116 7.92 6.16 10.92
CA ASP A 116 6.90 5.29 11.51
C ASP A 116 7.07 3.83 11.09
N PHE A 117 7.72 3.57 9.95
CA PHE A 117 7.94 2.24 9.39
C PHE A 117 9.30 1.64 9.77
N THR A 118 10.03 2.27 10.68
CA THR A 118 11.34 1.79 11.18
C THR A 118 11.23 1.21 12.59
N GLY A 119 12.36 0.79 13.18
CA GLY A 119 12.41 0.34 14.58
C GLY A 119 11.59 -0.92 14.85
N VAL A 120 11.83 -1.99 14.10
CA VAL A 120 11.05 -3.23 14.16
C VAL A 120 11.37 -4.06 15.40
N GLU A 121 10.35 -4.36 16.21
CA GLU A 121 10.40 -5.35 17.29
C GLU A 121 9.18 -6.27 17.20
N ASP A 122 9.39 -7.56 16.93
CA ASP A 122 8.31 -8.56 16.81
C ASP A 122 7.09 -8.06 16.00
N ASN A 123 7.34 -7.60 14.78
CA ASN A 123 6.40 -6.95 13.85
C ASN A 123 5.77 -5.60 14.24
N LEU A 124 6.01 -5.09 15.45
CA LEU A 124 5.66 -3.74 15.85
C LEU A 124 6.64 -2.73 15.25
N LEU A 125 6.10 -1.64 14.71
CA LEU A 125 6.85 -0.53 14.14
C LEU A 125 6.88 0.66 15.10
N GLN A 126 7.85 1.54 14.91
CA GLN A 126 8.00 2.77 15.69
C GLN A 126 6.74 3.64 15.67
N GLY A 127 5.96 3.60 14.57
CA GLY A 127 4.70 4.32 14.45
C GLY A 127 3.55 3.79 15.33
N GLY A 128 3.77 2.73 16.11
CA GLY A 128 2.79 2.16 17.04
C GLY A 128 1.78 1.21 16.41
N PHE A 129 2.07 0.70 15.21
CA PHE A 129 1.24 -0.24 14.47
C PHE A 129 2.08 -1.43 13.97
N ARG A 130 1.42 -2.52 13.58
CA ARG A 130 2.09 -3.78 13.21
C ARG A 130 2.01 -4.02 11.70
N TYR A 131 3.08 -4.56 11.12
CA TYR A 131 3.07 -4.92 9.70
C TYR A 131 2.68 -6.38 9.45
N GLY A 132 1.94 -6.60 8.37
CA GLY A 132 1.53 -7.90 7.87
C GLY A 132 2.53 -8.52 6.88
N GLU A 133 2.17 -9.68 6.31
CA GLU A 133 3.02 -10.36 5.34
C GLU A 133 2.89 -9.77 3.93
N ASN A 134 4.04 -9.51 3.32
CA ASN A 134 4.18 -9.37 1.88
C ASN A 134 5.07 -10.50 1.33
N ARG A 135 5.11 -10.64 0.00
CA ARG A 135 5.88 -11.70 -0.69
C ARG A 135 7.40 -11.72 -0.41
N ARG A 136 7.96 -10.69 0.25
CA ARG A 136 9.39 -10.62 0.60
C ARG A 136 9.64 -10.76 2.10
N GLY A 137 8.60 -10.86 2.94
CA GLY A 137 8.73 -10.92 4.39
C GLY A 137 9.33 -9.66 5.02
N THR A 138 9.37 -8.54 4.30
CA THR A 138 9.91 -7.25 4.78
C THR A 138 8.78 -6.32 5.23
N VAL A 139 9.10 -5.22 5.93
CA VAL A 139 8.10 -4.21 6.34
C VAL A 139 7.41 -3.57 5.14
N TYR A 140 8.20 -3.27 4.10
CA TYR A 140 7.76 -2.64 2.87
C TYR A 140 8.62 -3.18 1.73
N ILE A 141 8.03 -3.33 0.54
CA ILE A 141 8.75 -3.60 -0.70
C ILE A 141 8.87 -2.26 -1.43
N PRO A 142 10.07 -1.69 -1.59
CA PRO A 142 10.20 -0.46 -2.38
C PRO A 142 9.84 -0.68 -3.86
N PRO A 143 9.21 0.31 -4.53
CA PRO A 143 8.99 0.34 -5.97
C PRO A 143 10.21 -0.12 -6.77
N ARG A 144 10.04 -1.18 -7.56
CA ARG A 144 11.06 -1.69 -8.48
C ARG A 144 10.40 -2.17 -9.77
N PRO A 145 9.83 -1.27 -10.58
CA PRO A 145 9.30 -1.65 -11.89
C PRO A 145 10.42 -2.27 -12.74
N LEU A 146 10.09 -3.20 -13.63
CA LEU A 146 11.09 -3.79 -14.52
C LEU A 146 11.67 -2.71 -15.45
N LEU A 147 12.95 -2.84 -15.81
CA LEU A 147 13.58 -1.91 -16.75
C LEU A 147 12.78 -1.81 -18.06
N ASN A 148 12.43 -0.60 -18.46
CA ASN A 148 11.66 -0.27 -19.68
C ASN A 148 10.25 -0.88 -19.74
N HIS A 149 9.65 -1.31 -18.62
CA HIS A 149 8.30 -1.88 -18.61
C HIS A 149 7.19 -0.80 -18.70
N GLY A 150 7.62 0.45 -18.76
CA GLY A 150 6.77 1.62 -18.62
C GLY A 150 6.51 1.95 -17.15
N THR A 151 5.62 2.91 -16.96
CA THR A 151 5.28 3.44 -15.65
C THR A 151 4.37 2.47 -14.89
N HIS A 152 4.73 2.19 -13.63
CA HIS A 152 3.89 1.45 -12.68
C HIS A 152 3.23 2.43 -11.72
N ARG A 153 1.98 2.13 -11.35
CA ARG A 153 1.25 2.80 -10.29
C ARG A 153 1.48 2.08 -8.97
N TYR A 154 1.65 2.84 -7.89
CA TYR A 154 1.73 2.36 -6.51
C TYR A 154 0.58 2.97 -5.74
N LEU A 155 -0.41 2.15 -5.41
CA LEU A 155 -1.63 2.54 -4.72
C LEU A 155 -1.44 2.37 -3.21
N TYR A 156 -1.78 3.38 -2.44
CA TYR A 156 -1.76 3.37 -0.98
C TYR A 156 -3.18 3.61 -0.48
N PHE A 157 -3.79 2.56 0.06
CA PHE A 157 -5.16 2.57 0.56
C PHE A 157 -5.17 2.75 2.07
N VAL A 158 -5.92 3.74 2.55
CA VAL A 158 -6.25 3.91 3.98
C VAL A 158 -7.71 3.50 4.16
N ILE A 159 -7.97 2.59 5.10
CA ILE A 159 -9.29 2.02 5.35
C ILE A 159 -9.70 2.34 6.79
N ALA A 160 -10.90 2.91 6.92
CA ALA A 160 -11.56 3.19 8.20
C ALA A 160 -12.27 1.93 8.71
N LEU A 161 -11.95 1.49 9.93
CA LEU A 161 -12.61 0.33 10.56
C LEU A 161 -13.49 0.76 11.75
N SER A 162 -14.69 0.19 11.83
CA SER A 162 -15.65 0.39 12.93
C SER A 162 -15.26 -0.32 14.22
N GLU A 163 -14.36 -1.30 14.13
CA GLU A 163 -13.85 -2.08 15.24
C GLU A 163 -12.35 -2.36 15.01
N PRO A 164 -11.55 -2.43 16.08
CA PRO A 164 -10.16 -2.82 15.96
C PRO A 164 -10.03 -4.27 15.46
N LEU A 165 -8.95 -4.54 14.72
CA LEU A 165 -8.55 -5.91 14.42
C LEU A 165 -8.10 -6.62 15.71
N SER A 166 -8.28 -7.94 15.76
CA SER A 166 -7.94 -8.72 16.96
C SER A 166 -6.43 -8.68 17.22
N GLU A 167 -6.03 -8.74 18.49
CA GLU A 167 -4.61 -8.72 18.86
C GLU A 167 -3.88 -9.93 18.29
N GLU A 168 -4.54 -11.09 18.20
CA GLU A 168 -3.96 -12.30 17.61
C GLU A 168 -3.63 -12.07 16.13
N LEU A 169 -4.55 -11.49 15.36
CA LEU A 169 -4.30 -11.18 13.95
C LEU A 169 -3.14 -10.19 13.80
N LYS A 170 -3.13 -9.13 14.62
CA LYS A 170 -2.09 -8.09 14.54
C LYS A 170 -0.71 -8.61 14.93
N ALA A 171 -0.64 -9.49 15.94
CA ALA A 171 0.59 -10.14 16.38
C ALA A 171 1.14 -11.12 15.33
N THR A 172 0.27 -11.70 14.50
CA THR A 172 0.71 -12.42 13.30
C THR A 172 1.12 -11.44 12.20
N LYS A 173 2.07 -11.83 11.35
CA LYS A 173 2.29 -11.15 10.06
C LYS A 173 1.18 -11.55 9.10
N ALA A 174 -0.05 -11.10 9.36
CA ALA A 174 -1.23 -11.54 8.60
C ALA A 174 -1.08 -11.21 7.11
N SER A 175 -1.46 -12.17 6.28
CA SER A 175 -1.48 -12.03 4.82
C SER A 175 -2.64 -11.14 4.37
N ARG A 176 -2.54 -10.64 3.14
CA ARG A 176 -3.62 -9.89 2.46
C ARG A 176 -4.99 -10.57 2.55
N LYS A 177 -5.02 -11.90 2.43
CA LYS A 177 -6.27 -12.68 2.47
C LYS A 177 -6.85 -12.74 3.88
N GLU A 178 -6.01 -12.94 4.89
CA GLU A 178 -6.45 -12.99 6.29
C GLU A 178 -6.95 -11.63 6.76
N VAL A 179 -6.25 -10.54 6.38
CA VAL A 179 -6.71 -9.18 6.65
C VAL A 179 -8.05 -8.89 5.97
N ALA A 180 -8.21 -9.29 4.70
CA ALA A 180 -9.49 -9.13 4.00
C ALA A 180 -10.64 -9.85 4.72
N ALA A 181 -10.41 -11.07 5.22
CA ALA A 181 -11.42 -11.79 6.00
C ALA A 181 -11.73 -11.09 7.34
N ALA A 182 -10.71 -10.53 7.99
CA ALA A 182 -10.86 -9.92 9.31
C ALA A 182 -11.59 -8.57 9.32
N ILE A 183 -11.64 -7.87 8.17
CA ILE A 183 -12.35 -6.58 8.00
C ILE A 183 -13.77 -6.74 7.46
N GLU A 184 -14.24 -7.95 7.20
CA GLU A 184 -15.60 -8.19 6.72
C GLU A 184 -16.64 -7.62 7.70
N GLY A 185 -17.54 -6.77 7.20
CA GLY A 185 -18.53 -6.06 8.02
C GLY A 185 -17.99 -4.90 8.87
N LYS A 186 -16.68 -4.61 8.83
CA LYS A 186 -16.04 -3.56 9.64
C LYS A 186 -15.66 -2.29 8.89
N VAL A 187 -15.73 -2.31 7.55
CA VAL A 187 -15.33 -1.15 6.73
C VAL A 187 -16.36 -0.04 6.85
N LEU A 188 -15.92 1.15 7.26
CA LEU A 188 -16.73 2.38 7.30
C LEU A 188 -16.51 3.29 6.07
N GLY A 189 -15.39 3.07 5.37
CA GLY A 189 -14.97 3.88 4.24
C GLY A 189 -13.49 3.70 3.97
N TRP A 190 -13.02 4.26 2.87
CA TRP A 190 -11.61 4.22 2.50
C TRP A 190 -11.23 5.42 1.66
N GLY A 191 -9.94 5.69 1.57
CA GLY A 191 -9.34 6.66 0.67
C GLY A 191 -8.06 6.09 0.08
N SER A 192 -7.54 6.74 -0.95
CA SER A 192 -6.28 6.33 -1.56
C SER A 192 -5.46 7.50 -2.06
N TRP A 193 -4.15 7.32 -2.06
CA TRP A 193 -3.22 8.11 -2.85
C TRP A 193 -2.44 7.18 -3.79
N MET A 194 -2.12 7.63 -5.00
CA MET A 194 -1.33 6.88 -5.95
C MET A 194 -0.12 7.69 -6.43
N GLY A 195 1.05 7.09 -6.25
CA GLY A 195 2.30 7.55 -6.86
C GLY A 195 2.66 6.69 -8.07
N GLN A 196 3.56 7.19 -8.91
CA GLN A 196 4.06 6.44 -10.06
C GLN A 196 5.58 6.38 -10.10
N CYS A 197 6.13 5.23 -10.51
CA CYS A 197 7.57 5.04 -10.73
C CYS A 197 7.83 4.35 -12.07
N GLU A 198 8.97 4.64 -12.67
CA GLU A 198 9.46 3.97 -13.88
C GLU A 198 10.97 3.76 -13.78
N ARG A 199 11.47 2.63 -14.31
CA ARG A 199 12.91 2.40 -14.48
C ARG A 199 13.23 2.39 -15.96
N LYS A 200 14.06 3.34 -16.41
CA LYS A 200 14.54 3.42 -17.80
C LYS A 200 15.98 2.94 -17.90
N TRP A 201 16.26 2.10 -18.88
CA TRP A 201 17.62 1.78 -19.27
C TRP A 201 18.18 2.95 -20.09
N LYS A 202 19.29 3.53 -19.63
CA LYS A 202 20.02 4.58 -20.35
C LYS A 202 21.17 3.98 -21.14
#